data_AF-A0A439D1V7-F1
#
_entry.id   AF-A0A439D1V7-F1
#
_cell.length_a   1.000
_cell.length_b   1.000
_cell.length_c   1.000
_cell.angle_alpha   90.00
_cell.angle_beta   90.00
_cell.angle_gamma   90.00
#
_symmetry.space_group_name_H-M   'P 1'
#
loop_
_entity.id
_entity.type
_entity.pdbx_description
1 polymer ?
#
loop_
_entity_poly.entity_id
_entity_poly.type
_entity_poly.pdbx_seq_one_letter_code
_entity_poly.pdbx_strand_id
1 'polypeptide(L)'
;MEQDLGGSRQTAGNFSFISNTGTPLRPGTPNTDRNPFGDERLDPQGSQHLGGPNPFASPNISRPASSFGSSSALGSQPRGQRYFHSRRVKKDEVEKPWLSKADPKEKWVTILPILGILVGLGISGFLIWDGIRSVVKHKYCIVLEDNFDTFNTDVWTKEVQVGGFGNGEFEQTTNTDENVYVENGHLFIKPTLQDESLINKDTVINLLKDGTCTSKAWSDCVAATNTTVGNSTIVPPTRSGRINSKKGASIKYGRVEVVAKLPEGDWLWPAIWMLPVDETYGPWPLSGEIDLVESRGNNRSYGQGGNNIVSSTLHWGPDAGNDAWWRTNVKREALHTTYASGFNTFGLEWSQKYLFTYVNSRLLQVLYTNFDEPLWDRGNFPAANSNGTRLEDVWSQTGRDNTPFDQKFYLILNVAVGGTNGWFDDSKSGKPWLDASPNAKKDFWNARNTWYPTWKNPALEVSKVSMWQQCDGNEEL
;
A
#
# COMPACT_ATOMS: atom_id res chain seq x y z
N MET A 1 -5.95 -78.19 15.31
CA MET A 1 -7.32 -77.62 15.36
C MET A 1 -7.48 -77.14 16.79
N GLU A 2 -7.39 -75.83 16.99
CA GLU A 2 -6.97 -75.22 18.27
C GLU A 2 -8.15 -74.58 19.03
N GLN A 3 -7.92 -74.23 20.30
CA GLN A 3 -8.95 -74.13 21.33
C GLN A 3 -9.59 -72.74 21.46
N ASP A 4 -10.91 -72.70 21.25
CA ASP A 4 -12.01 -72.30 22.15
C ASP A 4 -11.80 -71.37 23.40
N LEU A 5 -12.87 -70.60 23.71
CA LEU A 5 -13.25 -69.88 24.97
C LEU A 5 -12.42 -68.64 25.43
N GLY A 6 -12.99 -67.61 26.08
CA GLY A 6 -14.40 -67.28 26.38
C GLY A 6 -14.60 -66.29 27.56
N GLY A 7 -15.66 -65.47 27.54
CA GLY A 7 -16.12 -64.61 28.67
C GLY A 7 -15.45 -63.21 28.80
N SER A 8 -16.05 -62.17 29.39
CA SER A 8 -17.35 -62.01 30.10
C SER A 8 -17.83 -60.53 30.10
N ARG A 9 -19.03 -60.22 30.64
CA ARG A 9 -19.71 -58.89 30.54
C ARG A 9 -20.45 -58.54 31.84
N GLN A 10 -20.71 -57.24 32.09
CA GLN A 10 -21.36 -56.58 33.26
C GLN A 10 -20.37 -55.96 34.29
N THR A 11 -20.59 -54.79 34.93
CA THR A 11 -21.76 -53.87 34.97
C THR A 11 -21.38 -52.40 35.26
N ALA A 12 -22.32 -51.50 34.97
CA ALA A 12 -22.44 -50.05 35.19
C ALA A 12 -21.66 -49.33 36.33
N GLY A 13 -21.32 -48.06 36.06
CA GLY A 13 -20.94 -47.05 37.07
C GLY A 13 -20.98 -45.62 36.48
N ASN A 14 -21.94 -44.80 36.92
CA ASN A 14 -22.20 -43.45 36.42
C ASN A 14 -21.36 -42.43 37.22
N PHE A 15 -20.54 -41.57 36.57
CA PHE A 15 -20.08 -40.32 37.17
C PHE A 15 -19.81 -39.23 36.12
N SER A 16 -20.55 -38.13 36.23
CA SER A 16 -20.37 -36.92 35.45
C SER A 16 -19.57 -35.89 36.24
N PHE A 17 -18.44 -35.42 35.70
CA PHE A 17 -17.81 -34.17 36.12
C PHE A 17 -17.27 -33.40 34.92
N ILE A 18 -17.65 -32.12 34.85
CA ILE A 18 -17.08 -31.13 33.95
C ILE A 18 -15.83 -30.57 34.64
N SER A 19 -14.67 -30.65 34.00
CA SER A 19 -13.51 -29.83 34.40
C SER A 19 -12.72 -29.34 33.20
N ASN A 20 -12.85 -28.03 32.99
CA ASN A 20 -12.09 -27.17 32.11
C ASN A 20 -10.56 -27.35 32.27
N THR A 21 -9.83 -27.66 31.19
CA THR A 21 -8.37 -27.47 31.11
C THR A 21 -8.01 -26.95 29.72
N GLY A 22 -7.76 -25.64 29.61
CA GLY A 22 -7.23 -25.04 28.39
C GLY A 22 -5.77 -25.42 28.15
N THR A 23 -5.41 -25.59 26.88
CA THR A 23 -4.04 -25.89 26.42
C THR A 23 -3.53 -24.67 25.63
N PRO A 24 -2.25 -24.26 25.74
CA PRO A 24 -1.89 -22.86 25.61
C PRO A 24 -1.73 -22.36 24.16
N LEU A 25 -2.10 -21.09 23.95
CA LEU A 25 -1.83 -20.33 22.74
C LEU A 25 -0.33 -20.01 22.61
N ARG A 26 0.22 -20.20 21.41
CA ARG A 26 1.61 -19.84 21.05
C ARG A 26 1.64 -18.38 20.56
N PRO A 27 2.55 -17.52 21.05
CA PRO A 27 2.54 -16.08 20.72
C PRO A 27 3.33 -15.77 19.44
N GLY A 28 2.90 -14.76 18.66
CA GLY A 28 3.73 -14.22 17.58
C GLY A 28 3.03 -13.55 16.38
N THR A 29 2.08 -12.63 16.59
CA THR A 29 1.66 -11.65 15.55
C THR A 29 0.87 -10.51 16.19
N PRO A 30 1.21 -9.21 15.99
CA PRO A 30 0.41 -8.11 16.52
C PRO A 30 -0.79 -7.82 15.61
N ASN A 31 -2.02 -7.97 16.13
CA ASN A 31 -3.21 -7.46 15.45
C ASN A 31 -3.21 -5.93 15.45
N THR A 32 -3.41 -5.32 14.28
CA THR A 32 -3.46 -3.87 14.07
C THR A 32 -4.85 -3.29 14.32
N ASP A 33 -5.37 -3.44 15.54
CA ASP A 33 -6.60 -2.76 15.98
C ASP A 33 -6.28 -1.45 16.71
N ARG A 34 -6.17 -0.35 15.94
CA ARG A 34 -6.24 1.03 16.46
C ARG A 34 -7.16 1.89 15.59
N ASN A 35 -8.46 1.69 15.77
CA ASN A 35 -9.45 2.69 15.38
C ASN A 35 -9.52 3.77 16.48
N PRO A 36 -9.19 5.05 16.22
CA PRO A 36 -9.02 6.06 17.27
C PRO A 36 -10.33 6.72 17.76
N PHE A 37 -11.49 6.14 17.45
CA PHE A 37 -12.80 6.59 17.93
C PHE A 37 -13.61 5.39 18.43
N GLY A 38 -13.79 5.32 19.74
CA GLY A 38 -14.63 4.31 20.39
C GLY A 38 -16.07 4.80 20.50
N ASP A 39 -16.98 4.16 19.77
CA ASP A 39 -18.42 4.32 19.96
C ASP A 39 -18.91 3.30 21.00
N GLU A 40 -19.09 3.73 22.26
CA GLU A 40 -19.97 3.03 23.19
C GLU A 40 -21.43 3.31 22.83
N ARG A 41 -22.18 2.24 22.54
CA ARG A 41 -23.63 2.32 22.34
C ARG A 41 -24.35 2.54 23.66
N LEU A 42 -25.11 3.62 23.76
CA LEU A 42 -26.23 3.74 24.70
C LEU A 42 -27.48 4.16 23.94
N ASP A 43 -28.54 3.36 24.07
CA ASP A 43 -29.83 3.56 23.42
C ASP A 43 -30.66 4.70 24.08
N PRO A 44 -31.68 5.25 23.39
CA PRO A 44 -32.12 6.61 23.63
C PRO A 44 -33.24 6.76 24.67
N GLN A 45 -33.16 7.82 25.46
CA GLN A 45 -34.34 8.50 26.03
C GLN A 45 -34.28 9.98 25.68
N GLY A 46 -35.29 10.47 24.97
CA GLY A 46 -35.34 11.86 24.52
C GLY A 46 -35.99 12.79 25.53
N SER A 47 -35.54 14.05 25.59
CA SER A 47 -36.44 15.19 25.78
C SER A 47 -35.77 16.53 25.44
N GLN A 48 -36.44 17.26 24.54
CA GLN A 48 -36.61 18.71 24.51
C GLN A 48 -35.38 19.66 24.55
N HIS A 49 -35.22 20.34 23.41
CA HIS A 49 -34.62 21.67 23.20
C HIS A 49 -34.15 22.49 24.41
N LEU A 50 -32.92 23.02 24.30
CA LEU A 50 -32.62 24.46 24.45
C LEU A 50 -31.26 24.76 23.79
N GLY A 51 -31.10 25.97 23.22
CA GLY A 51 -29.94 26.30 22.37
C GLY A 51 -28.61 26.39 23.13
N GLY A 52 -27.56 25.79 22.57
CA GLY A 52 -26.22 25.76 23.16
C GLY A 52 -25.48 27.12 23.12
N PRO A 53 -24.60 27.40 24.10
CA PRO A 53 -23.89 28.68 24.19
C PRO A 53 -22.71 28.78 23.20
N ASN A 54 -22.35 30.03 22.87
CA ASN A 54 -21.25 30.39 21.99
C ASN A 54 -19.89 29.81 22.46
N PRO A 55 -19.14 29.05 21.62
CA PRO A 55 -17.88 28.40 22.00
C PRO A 55 -16.72 29.34 22.34
N PHE A 56 -16.88 30.66 22.19
CA PHE A 56 -15.89 31.67 22.62
C PHE A 56 -16.06 32.16 24.08
N ALA A 57 -16.97 31.58 24.87
CA ALA A 57 -17.17 31.95 26.27
C ALA A 57 -16.24 31.19 27.25
N SER A 58 -15.55 31.91 28.13
CA SER A 58 -14.64 31.31 29.13
C SER A 58 -15.38 30.60 30.28
N PRO A 59 -14.92 29.44 30.79
CA PRO A 59 -15.57 28.73 31.89
C PRO A 59 -15.51 29.46 33.24
N ASN A 60 -16.57 29.33 34.04
CA ASN A 60 -16.80 30.11 35.28
C ASN A 60 -16.02 29.64 36.53
N ILE A 61 -15.01 28.77 36.39
CA ILE A 61 -14.38 28.03 37.51
C ILE A 61 -12.97 28.55 37.89
N SER A 62 -12.41 29.52 37.17
CA SER A 62 -11.06 30.06 37.43
C SER A 62 -11.05 31.32 38.31
N ARG A 63 -11.52 31.22 39.58
CA ARG A 63 -11.32 32.27 40.61
C ARG A 63 -10.83 31.68 41.95
N PRO A 64 -9.69 32.14 42.52
CA PRO A 64 -9.16 31.59 43.78
C PRO A 64 -10.01 31.92 45.02
N ALA A 65 -9.90 31.07 46.04
CA ALA A 65 -10.70 31.11 47.27
C ALA A 65 -10.34 32.21 48.29
N SER A 66 -9.58 33.24 47.92
CA SER A 66 -9.08 34.30 48.81
C SER A 66 -10.02 35.49 49.02
N SER A 67 -11.32 35.36 48.69
CA SER A 67 -12.33 36.41 48.86
C SER A 67 -13.35 36.15 49.98
N PHE A 68 -13.21 35.07 50.74
CA PHE A 68 -14.05 34.77 51.89
C PHE A 68 -13.42 35.24 53.21
N GLY A 69 -14.03 36.27 53.81
CA GLY A 69 -13.77 36.75 55.17
C GLY A 69 -13.19 38.18 55.23
N SER A 70 -13.69 39.10 56.05
CA SER A 70 -14.85 39.05 56.95
C SER A 70 -15.31 40.48 57.29
N SER A 71 -16.61 40.76 57.27
CA SER A 71 -17.32 41.52 58.33
C SER A 71 -18.79 41.77 57.99
N SER A 72 -19.63 41.62 59.02
CA SER A 72 -20.99 42.16 59.15
C SER A 72 -20.96 43.71 59.15
N ALA A 73 -22.05 44.47 58.95
CA ALA A 73 -23.44 44.21 59.31
C ALA A 73 -24.45 45.10 58.54
N LEU A 74 -25.75 44.73 58.64
CA LEU A 74 -26.98 45.55 58.54
C LEU A 74 -27.07 46.75 57.54
N GLY A 75 -28.12 46.73 56.69
CA GLY A 75 -28.98 47.92 56.58
C GLY A 75 -29.47 48.38 55.19
N SER A 76 -30.72 48.01 54.87
CA SER A 76 -31.74 48.88 54.23
C SER A 76 -31.69 49.24 52.73
N GLN A 77 -32.86 49.01 52.09
CA GLN A 77 -33.44 49.66 50.90
C GLN A 77 -32.90 49.32 49.49
N PRO A 78 -33.78 48.92 48.53
CA PRO A 78 -33.40 48.60 47.15
C PRO A 78 -33.29 49.88 46.32
N ARG A 79 -32.07 50.33 46.04
CA ARG A 79 -31.83 51.32 44.97
C ARG A 79 -31.74 50.58 43.64
N GLY A 80 -32.65 50.93 42.72
CA GLY A 80 -32.87 50.22 41.45
C GLY A 80 -31.60 50.03 40.61
N GLN A 81 -31.62 49.00 39.77
CA GLN A 81 -30.49 48.62 38.91
C GLN A 81 -29.98 49.83 38.13
N ARG A 82 -28.78 50.31 38.50
CA ARG A 82 -28.06 51.32 37.73
C ARG A 82 -27.61 50.67 36.43
N TYR A 83 -28.34 50.93 35.35
CA TYR A 83 -27.88 50.64 34.00
C TYR A 83 -26.46 51.22 33.82
N PHE A 84 -25.54 50.41 33.31
CA PHE A 84 -24.17 50.82 33.09
C PHE A 84 -24.11 51.81 31.92
N HIS A 85 -24.21 53.11 32.23
CA HIS A 85 -23.83 54.14 31.29
C HIS A 85 -22.32 54.09 31.09
N SER A 86 -21.90 53.67 29.89
CA SER A 86 -20.52 53.85 29.42
C SER A 86 -20.18 55.34 29.41
N ARG A 87 -19.53 55.80 30.49
CA ARG A 87 -18.91 57.12 30.52
C ARG A 87 -17.60 57.02 29.78
N ARG A 88 -17.59 57.46 28.52
CA ARG A 88 -16.35 57.76 27.79
C ARG A 88 -15.68 58.94 28.47
N VAL A 89 -14.86 58.65 29.49
CA VAL A 89 -14.08 59.67 30.21
C VAL A 89 -13.22 60.42 29.19
N LYS A 90 -13.21 61.75 29.23
CA LYS A 90 -12.36 62.52 28.33
C LYS A 90 -10.90 62.21 28.64
N LYS A 91 -10.05 62.22 27.62
CA LYS A 91 -8.66 61.75 27.73
C LYS A 91 -7.85 62.53 28.77
N ASP A 92 -8.31 63.74 29.06
CA ASP A 92 -7.67 64.76 29.90
C ASP A 92 -8.28 64.84 31.32
N GLU A 93 -9.39 64.13 31.59
CA GLU A 93 -10.04 64.04 32.92
C GLU A 93 -9.49 62.89 33.79
N VAL A 94 -8.70 61.97 33.21
CA VAL A 94 -8.00 60.92 33.96
C VAL A 94 -6.58 61.38 34.22
N GLU A 95 -6.28 61.81 35.45
CA GLU A 95 -4.89 61.90 35.89
C GLU A 95 -4.25 60.51 35.78
N LYS A 96 -3.08 60.45 35.14
CA LYS A 96 -2.27 59.24 35.02
C LYS A 96 -0.89 59.46 35.65
N PRO A 97 -0.78 59.52 36.99
CA PRO A 97 0.51 59.78 37.66
C PRO A 97 1.61 58.79 37.25
N TRP A 98 1.24 57.56 36.90
CA TRP A 98 2.14 56.51 36.41
C TRP A 98 2.76 56.80 35.03
N LEU A 99 2.28 57.79 34.27
CA LEU A 99 2.94 58.27 33.06
C LEU A 99 3.90 59.46 33.32
N SER A 100 3.92 60.03 34.54
CA SER A 100 4.79 61.18 34.86
C SER A 100 6.26 60.81 35.08
N LYS A 101 6.54 59.53 35.38
CA LYS A 101 7.87 58.93 35.44
C LYS A 101 7.87 57.65 34.61
N ALA A 102 8.59 57.65 33.50
CA ALA A 102 8.85 56.44 32.74
C ALA A 102 9.73 55.49 33.56
N ASP A 103 9.30 54.24 33.75
CA ASP A 103 10.15 53.21 34.35
C ASP A 103 11.17 52.75 33.29
N PRO A 104 12.50 52.87 33.51
CA PRO A 104 13.48 52.35 32.57
C PRO A 104 13.33 50.85 32.28
N LYS A 105 12.66 50.08 33.16
CA LYS A 105 12.34 48.67 32.94
C LYS A 105 11.21 48.42 31.95
N GLU A 106 10.32 49.40 31.71
CA GLU A 106 9.20 49.28 30.77
C GLU A 106 9.68 48.98 29.34
N LYS A 107 10.85 49.50 28.96
CA LYS A 107 11.50 49.18 27.68
C LYS A 107 11.73 47.68 27.48
N TRP A 108 12.06 46.93 28.53
CA TRP A 108 12.30 45.50 28.44
C TRP A 108 11.02 44.70 28.17
N VAL A 109 9.85 45.21 28.58
CA VAL A 109 8.54 44.60 28.26
C VAL A 109 8.27 44.64 26.75
N THR A 110 8.82 45.61 26.03
CA THR A 110 8.74 45.69 24.55
C THR A 110 9.93 45.00 23.88
N ILE A 111 11.13 45.13 24.41
CA ILE A 111 12.36 44.55 23.83
C ILE A 111 12.35 43.02 23.91
N LEU A 112 11.93 42.41 25.03
CA LEU A 112 11.99 40.95 25.19
C LEU A 112 11.07 40.20 24.21
N PRO A 113 9.81 40.59 23.96
CA PRO A 113 8.99 39.99 22.91
C PRO A 113 9.55 40.19 21.51
N ILE A 114 10.08 41.37 21.19
CA ILE A 114 10.70 41.63 19.87
C ILE A 114 11.94 40.76 19.68
N LEU A 115 12.80 40.65 20.70
CA LEU A 115 13.96 39.76 20.70
C LEU A 115 13.52 38.30 20.53
N GLY A 116 12.47 37.87 21.23
CA GLY A 116 11.89 36.53 21.10
C GLY A 116 11.36 36.24 19.69
N ILE A 117 10.70 37.21 19.05
CA ILE A 117 10.25 37.11 17.65
C ILE A 117 11.45 37.01 16.71
N LEU A 118 12.49 37.84 16.87
CA LEU A 118 13.69 37.80 16.05
C LEU A 118 14.47 36.49 16.21
N VAL A 119 14.59 35.96 17.43
CA VAL A 119 15.17 34.65 17.71
C VAL A 119 14.32 33.53 17.10
N GLY A 120 13.00 33.58 17.24
CA GLY A 120 12.07 32.61 16.64
C GLY A 120 12.13 32.58 15.11
N LEU A 121 12.21 33.76 14.46
CA LEU A 121 12.43 33.88 13.02
C LEU A 121 13.81 33.38 12.61
N GLY A 122 14.86 33.65 13.40
CA GLY A 122 16.21 33.13 13.18
C GLY A 122 16.28 31.61 13.24
N ILE A 123 15.66 30.99 14.25
CA ILE A 123 15.56 29.53 14.38
C ILE A 123 14.74 28.95 13.23
N SER A 124 13.61 29.56 12.88
CA SER A 124 12.77 29.11 11.76
C SER A 124 13.53 29.18 10.43
N GLY A 125 14.25 30.26 10.17
CA GLY A 125 15.10 30.42 9.00
C GLY A 125 16.26 29.41 8.95
N PHE A 126 16.87 29.11 10.10
CA PHE A 126 17.88 28.05 10.21
C PHE A 126 17.31 26.66 9.90
N LEU A 127 16.15 26.30 10.47
CA LEU A 127 15.50 25.01 10.22
C LEU A 127 15.06 24.86 8.75
N ILE A 128 14.55 25.93 8.14
CA ILE A 128 14.23 25.95 6.71
C ILE A 128 15.49 25.79 5.86
N TRP A 129 16.59 26.47 6.21
CA TRP A 129 17.87 26.34 5.51
C TRP A 129 18.48 24.94 5.66
N ASP A 130 18.41 24.35 6.85
CA ASP A 130 18.89 23.00 7.14
C ASP A 130 18.09 21.93 6.39
N GLY A 131 16.76 22.08 6.35
CA GLY A 131 15.88 21.24 5.54
C GLY A 131 16.10 21.42 4.02
N ILE A 132 16.40 22.63 3.53
CA ILE A 132 16.67 22.87 2.10
C ILE A 132 18.05 22.33 1.69
N ARG A 133 19.06 22.41 2.57
CA ARG A 133 20.42 21.93 2.24
C ARG A 133 20.56 20.40 2.35
N SER A 134 19.71 19.73 3.13
CA SER A 134 19.69 18.26 3.24
C SER A 134 19.00 17.57 2.06
N VAL A 135 18.20 18.29 1.26
CA VAL A 135 17.64 17.77 0.01
C VAL A 135 18.77 17.55 -1.00
N VAL A 136 19.09 16.27 -1.25
CA VAL A 136 20.06 15.87 -2.27
C VAL A 136 19.55 16.27 -3.65
N LYS A 137 20.42 16.93 -4.44
CA LYS A 137 20.09 17.43 -5.79
C LYS A 137 20.82 16.61 -6.83
N HIS A 138 20.26 15.46 -7.15
CA HIS A 138 20.79 14.60 -8.20
C HIS A 138 20.62 15.22 -9.59
N LYS A 139 21.59 14.97 -10.47
CA LYS A 139 21.43 15.23 -11.90
C LYS A 139 20.88 13.96 -12.54
N TYR A 140 19.77 14.08 -13.24
CA TYR A 140 19.12 12.96 -13.92
C TYR A 140 19.27 13.06 -15.45
N CYS A 141 19.55 11.93 -16.10
CA CYS A 141 19.66 11.78 -17.54
C CYS A 141 18.56 10.84 -18.04
N ILE A 142 17.90 11.17 -19.15
CA ILE A 142 16.87 10.32 -19.76
C ILE A 142 17.49 8.99 -20.19
N VAL A 143 16.84 7.89 -19.82
CA VAL A 143 17.14 6.52 -20.28
C VAL A 143 16.02 6.01 -21.18
N LEU A 144 14.77 6.33 -20.84
CA LEU A 144 13.60 6.05 -21.69
C LEU A 144 12.63 7.22 -21.63
N GLU A 145 12.12 7.63 -22.78
CA GLU A 145 10.87 8.39 -22.89
C GLU A 145 10.06 7.73 -23.99
N ASP A 146 8.89 7.19 -23.65
CA ASP A 146 8.00 6.50 -24.57
C ASP A 146 6.59 7.07 -24.40
N ASN A 147 6.08 7.69 -25.48
CA ASN A 147 4.72 8.23 -25.55
C ASN A 147 3.79 7.29 -26.31
N PHE A 148 4.21 6.05 -26.59
CA PHE A 148 3.43 5.01 -27.27
C PHE A 148 2.78 5.47 -28.57
N ASP A 149 3.52 6.18 -29.43
CA ASP A 149 3.11 6.43 -30.83
C ASP A 149 3.00 5.10 -31.62
N THR A 150 3.88 4.13 -31.29
CA THR A 150 3.87 2.75 -31.78
C THR A 150 4.43 1.81 -30.71
N PHE A 151 4.21 0.48 -30.83
CA PHE A 151 4.80 -0.48 -29.89
C PHE A 151 6.29 -0.73 -30.21
N ASN A 152 7.20 -0.12 -29.45
CA ASN A 152 8.63 -0.21 -29.68
C ASN A 152 9.22 -1.56 -29.19
N THR A 153 9.45 -2.49 -30.11
CA THR A 153 10.01 -3.83 -29.83
C THR A 153 11.50 -3.84 -29.45
N ASP A 154 12.22 -2.72 -29.54
CA ASP A 154 13.59 -2.60 -29.06
C ASP A 154 13.67 -2.26 -27.57
N VAL A 155 12.64 -1.60 -27.04
CA VAL A 155 12.45 -1.39 -25.61
C VAL A 155 11.67 -2.53 -24.98
N TRP A 156 10.48 -2.83 -25.52
CA TRP A 156 9.47 -3.66 -24.87
C TRP A 156 9.43 -5.08 -25.41
N THR A 157 9.42 -6.05 -24.50
CA THR A 157 9.18 -7.47 -24.78
C THR A 157 7.83 -7.88 -24.20
N LYS A 158 6.94 -8.48 -25.01
CA LYS A 158 5.72 -9.11 -24.53
C LYS A 158 6.03 -10.52 -24.01
N GLU A 159 5.61 -10.83 -22.79
CA GLU A 159 5.80 -12.16 -22.19
C GLU A 159 4.64 -13.11 -22.54
N VAL A 160 4.94 -14.39 -22.74
CA VAL A 160 3.98 -15.42 -23.13
C VAL A 160 4.14 -16.62 -22.21
N GLN A 161 3.21 -16.77 -21.26
CA GLN A 161 3.20 -17.84 -20.28
C GLN A 161 1.76 -18.28 -19.93
N VAL A 162 1.62 -19.46 -19.34
CA VAL A 162 0.37 -20.06 -18.80
C VAL A 162 0.50 -20.52 -17.34
N GLY A 163 1.69 -20.41 -16.74
CA GLY A 163 2.00 -20.90 -15.39
C GLY A 163 1.44 -20.06 -14.24
N GLY A 164 0.99 -18.84 -14.52
CA GLY A 164 0.45 -17.91 -13.52
C GLY A 164 1.51 -17.25 -12.62
N PHE A 165 2.73 -17.07 -13.15
CA PHE A 165 3.82 -16.23 -12.62
C PHE A 165 4.14 -16.38 -11.12
N GLY A 166 4.01 -17.59 -10.57
CA GLY A 166 4.26 -17.88 -9.14
C GLY A 166 3.10 -17.53 -8.21
N ASN A 167 2.21 -16.63 -8.62
CA ASN A 167 1.01 -16.22 -7.87
C ASN A 167 -0.23 -17.11 -8.11
N GLY A 168 -0.15 -18.05 -9.05
CA GLY A 168 -1.28 -18.89 -9.45
C GLY A 168 -2.32 -18.17 -10.31
N GLU A 169 -1.91 -17.11 -11.01
CA GLU A 169 -2.74 -16.26 -11.87
C GLU A 169 -3.50 -17.06 -12.97
N PHE A 170 -4.62 -16.50 -13.42
CA PHE A 170 -5.61 -17.20 -14.25
C PHE A 170 -5.58 -16.82 -15.73
N GLU A 171 -4.74 -15.86 -16.15
CA GLU A 171 -4.51 -15.58 -17.55
C GLU A 171 -3.45 -16.47 -18.22
N GLN A 172 -3.58 -16.57 -19.53
CA GLN A 172 -2.46 -16.77 -20.45
C GLN A 172 -2.01 -15.38 -20.95
N THR A 173 -0.73 -15.05 -20.85
CA THR A 173 -0.22 -13.83 -21.49
C THR A 173 0.09 -14.08 -22.97
N THR A 174 -0.07 -13.05 -23.82
CA THR A 174 0.05 -13.20 -25.28
C THR A 174 1.04 -12.19 -25.89
N ASN A 175 1.67 -12.57 -27.01
CA ASN A 175 2.51 -11.69 -27.83
C ASN A 175 1.77 -10.99 -28.98
N THR A 176 0.51 -11.35 -29.24
CA THR A 176 -0.33 -10.71 -30.25
C THR A 176 -0.89 -9.37 -29.79
N ASP A 177 -1.47 -8.60 -30.72
CA ASP A 177 -2.12 -7.32 -30.42
C ASP A 177 -3.55 -7.48 -29.86
N GLU A 178 -3.94 -8.71 -29.51
CA GLU A 178 -5.24 -9.02 -28.89
C GLU A 178 -5.34 -8.48 -27.45
N ASN A 179 -4.25 -8.56 -26.69
CA ASN A 179 -4.20 -8.14 -25.30
C ASN A 179 -3.18 -7.02 -25.01
N VAL A 180 -2.19 -6.81 -25.89
CA VAL A 180 -1.20 -5.72 -25.77
C VAL A 180 -1.08 -5.01 -27.11
N TYR A 181 -1.65 -3.81 -27.21
CA TYR A 181 -1.66 -3.03 -28.45
C TYR A 181 -1.48 -1.54 -28.17
N VAL A 182 -1.15 -0.79 -29.21
CA VAL A 182 -1.08 0.68 -29.17
C VAL A 182 -2.19 1.24 -30.03
N GLU A 183 -2.98 2.17 -29.47
CA GLU A 183 -4.07 2.86 -30.18
C GLU A 183 -4.12 4.33 -29.70
N ASN A 184 -4.32 5.27 -30.63
CA ASN A 184 -4.46 6.71 -30.31
C ASN A 184 -3.32 7.32 -29.47
N GLY A 185 -2.09 6.79 -29.57
CA GLY A 185 -0.94 7.23 -28.79
C GLY A 185 -0.87 6.67 -27.36
N HIS A 186 -1.72 5.69 -27.01
CA HIS A 186 -1.68 5.02 -25.71
C HIS A 186 -1.41 3.51 -25.88
N LEU A 187 -0.65 2.93 -24.96
CA LEU A 187 -0.53 1.49 -24.79
C LEU A 187 -1.73 0.97 -24.00
N PHE A 188 -2.36 -0.09 -24.49
CA PHE A 188 -3.42 -0.82 -23.81
C PHE A 188 -2.95 -2.23 -23.47
N ILE A 189 -3.04 -2.59 -22.18
CA ILE A 189 -2.96 -3.97 -21.70
C ILE A 189 -4.35 -4.39 -21.27
N LYS A 190 -5.04 -5.18 -22.09
CA LYS A 190 -6.46 -5.50 -21.97
C LYS A 190 -6.69 -7.02 -21.81
N PRO A 191 -7.16 -7.47 -20.64
CA PRO A 191 -7.62 -8.85 -20.44
C PRO A 191 -8.87 -9.17 -21.27
N THR A 192 -8.98 -10.43 -21.68
CA THR A 192 -10.10 -11.01 -22.44
C THR A 192 -10.44 -12.41 -21.92
N LEU A 193 -11.60 -12.95 -22.29
CA LEU A 193 -11.92 -14.37 -22.03
C LEU A 193 -11.08 -15.28 -22.92
N GLN A 194 -10.75 -16.47 -22.42
CA GLN A 194 -10.21 -17.55 -23.24
C GLN A 194 -11.27 -18.10 -24.20
N ASP A 195 -10.83 -18.72 -25.31
CA ASP A 195 -11.72 -19.47 -26.20
C ASP A 195 -12.38 -20.63 -25.44
N GLU A 196 -13.70 -20.61 -25.36
CA GLU A 196 -14.53 -21.59 -24.65
C GLU A 196 -14.31 -23.03 -25.16
N SER A 197 -13.90 -23.21 -26.42
CA SER A 197 -13.58 -24.53 -26.98
C SER A 197 -12.35 -25.18 -26.35
N LEU A 198 -11.40 -24.39 -25.83
CA LEU A 198 -10.21 -24.86 -25.11
C LEU A 198 -10.53 -25.23 -23.65
N ILE A 199 -11.64 -24.72 -23.10
CA ILE A 199 -12.09 -24.95 -21.72
C ILE A 199 -13.09 -26.13 -21.64
N ASN A 200 -13.94 -26.29 -22.65
CA ASN A 200 -15.02 -27.28 -22.65
C ASN A 200 -14.62 -28.62 -23.33
N LYS A 201 -13.36 -28.80 -23.74
CA LYS A 201 -12.84 -30.02 -24.40
C LYS A 201 -11.43 -30.35 -23.92
N ASP A 202 -11.08 -31.63 -23.95
CA ASP A 202 -9.71 -32.10 -23.70
C ASP A 202 -8.74 -31.42 -24.68
N THR A 203 -7.87 -30.56 -24.16
CA THR A 203 -7.05 -29.63 -24.95
C THR A 203 -5.72 -29.39 -24.26
N VAL A 204 -4.67 -29.13 -25.03
CA VAL A 204 -3.34 -28.74 -24.50
C VAL A 204 -2.87 -27.49 -25.23
N ILE A 205 -2.58 -26.43 -24.48
CA ILE A 205 -1.81 -25.27 -24.95
C ILE A 205 -0.34 -25.61 -24.73
N ASN A 206 0.48 -25.53 -25.78
CA ASN A 206 1.90 -25.90 -25.73
C ASN A 206 2.76 -24.83 -26.42
N LEU A 207 3.05 -23.77 -25.66
CA LEU A 207 3.81 -22.61 -26.10
C LEU A 207 5.28 -22.95 -26.46
N LEU A 208 5.81 -24.10 -26.00
CA LEU A 208 7.12 -24.60 -26.43
C LEU A 208 7.08 -25.11 -27.87
N LYS A 209 6.02 -25.87 -28.23
CA LYS A 209 5.81 -26.37 -29.59
C LYS A 209 5.52 -25.23 -30.56
N ASP A 210 4.81 -24.20 -30.09
CA ASP A 210 4.49 -23.01 -30.88
C ASP A 210 5.69 -22.05 -30.98
N GLY A 211 6.75 -22.26 -30.21
CA GLY A 211 7.95 -21.42 -30.19
C GLY A 211 7.73 -20.02 -29.59
N THR A 212 6.65 -19.82 -28.86
CA THR A 212 6.22 -18.51 -28.34
C THR A 212 6.53 -18.29 -26.86
N CYS A 213 6.73 -19.36 -26.08
CA CYS A 213 6.93 -19.22 -24.62
C CYS A 213 8.17 -18.38 -24.28
N THR A 214 8.03 -17.47 -23.31
CA THR A 214 9.14 -16.65 -22.83
C THR A 214 9.79 -17.16 -21.55
N SER A 215 9.21 -18.16 -20.88
CA SER A 215 9.83 -18.85 -19.74
C SER A 215 10.71 -20.02 -20.19
N LYS A 216 11.62 -20.44 -19.30
CA LYS A 216 12.43 -21.66 -19.44
C LYS A 216 11.80 -22.86 -18.72
N ALA A 217 10.84 -22.65 -17.83
CA ALA A 217 10.20 -23.72 -17.06
C ALA A 217 9.01 -24.30 -17.85
N TRP A 218 8.94 -25.64 -17.90
CA TRP A 218 7.90 -26.34 -18.64
C TRP A 218 6.47 -26.04 -18.13
N SER A 219 6.32 -25.88 -16.81
CA SER A 219 5.09 -25.48 -16.12
C SER A 219 4.49 -24.18 -16.64
N ASP A 220 5.34 -23.29 -17.11
CA ASP A 220 4.95 -21.94 -17.52
C ASP A 220 4.57 -21.89 -19.00
N CYS A 221 4.88 -22.94 -19.75
CA CYS A 221 4.71 -23.01 -21.19
C CYS A 221 3.67 -24.03 -21.65
N VAL A 222 3.24 -24.95 -20.77
CA VAL A 222 2.28 -26.00 -21.10
C VAL A 222 1.16 -26.05 -20.07
N ALA A 223 -0.07 -25.91 -20.55
CA ALA A 223 -1.28 -26.07 -19.74
C ALA A 223 -2.28 -26.97 -20.47
N ALA A 224 -3.11 -27.69 -19.72
CA ALA A 224 -4.06 -28.64 -20.28
C ALA A 224 -5.44 -28.55 -19.60
N THR A 225 -6.47 -28.75 -20.42
CA THR A 225 -7.84 -29.01 -19.99
C THR A 225 -8.08 -30.50 -19.99
N ASN A 226 -8.61 -31.03 -18.89
CA ASN A 226 -9.09 -32.41 -18.80
C ASN A 226 -10.55 -32.42 -18.33
N THR A 227 -11.43 -32.97 -19.17
CA THR A 227 -12.87 -33.04 -18.96
C THR A 227 -13.33 -34.35 -18.33
N THR A 228 -12.42 -35.30 -18.11
CA THR A 228 -12.71 -36.58 -17.44
C THR A 228 -13.16 -36.35 -16.00
N VAL A 229 -14.19 -37.09 -15.57
CA VAL A 229 -14.93 -36.83 -14.34
C VAL A 229 -14.03 -36.88 -13.09
N GLY A 230 -14.06 -35.79 -12.31
CA GLY A 230 -13.59 -35.77 -10.92
C GLY A 230 -12.31 -34.98 -10.63
N ASN A 231 -11.45 -34.70 -11.62
CA ASN A 231 -10.25 -33.89 -11.38
C ASN A 231 -9.64 -33.32 -12.68
N SER A 232 -9.41 -32.02 -12.88
CA SER A 232 -9.94 -30.75 -12.31
C SER A 232 -9.53 -29.61 -13.27
N THR A 233 -8.28 -29.69 -13.74
CA THR A 233 -7.49 -28.70 -14.48
C THR A 233 -8.15 -28.25 -15.78
N ILE A 234 -8.18 -26.93 -15.97
CA ILE A 234 -8.43 -26.26 -17.25
C ILE A 234 -7.20 -25.43 -17.64
N VAL A 235 -7.03 -25.15 -18.93
CA VAL A 235 -6.12 -24.08 -19.38
C VAL A 235 -6.53 -22.72 -18.78
N PRO A 236 -5.64 -21.70 -18.76
CA PRO A 236 -5.98 -20.39 -18.20
C PRO A 236 -7.30 -19.83 -18.78
N PRO A 237 -8.32 -19.56 -17.94
CA PRO A 237 -9.67 -19.14 -18.37
C PRO A 237 -9.75 -17.74 -18.99
N THR A 238 -8.69 -16.95 -18.88
CA THR A 238 -8.58 -15.62 -19.48
C THR A 238 -7.28 -15.48 -20.27
N ARG A 239 -7.20 -14.45 -21.11
CA ARG A 239 -5.97 -14.03 -21.79
C ARG A 239 -5.68 -12.58 -21.39
N SER A 240 -4.41 -12.22 -21.30
CA SER A 240 -4.00 -10.85 -20.94
C SER A 240 -2.60 -10.52 -21.49
N GLY A 241 -2.03 -9.42 -21.01
CA GLY A 241 -0.70 -8.96 -21.37
C GLY A 241 0.17 -8.69 -20.16
N ARG A 242 1.46 -9.01 -20.33
CA ARG A 242 2.58 -8.59 -19.50
C ARG A 242 3.70 -8.17 -20.43
N ILE A 243 4.22 -6.97 -20.24
CA ILE A 243 5.39 -6.48 -20.98
C ILE A 243 6.48 -6.04 -20.02
N ASN A 244 7.74 -6.16 -20.47
CA ASN A 244 8.87 -5.65 -19.73
C ASN A 244 9.86 -4.89 -20.61
N SER A 245 10.61 -3.97 -20.00
CA SER A 245 11.62 -3.16 -20.67
C SER A 245 13.03 -3.78 -20.69
N LYS A 246 13.19 -5.02 -20.18
CA LYS A 246 14.50 -5.64 -19.85
C LYS A 246 15.51 -5.61 -21.00
N LYS A 247 15.02 -5.73 -22.24
CA LYS A 247 15.82 -5.70 -23.47
C LYS A 247 16.48 -4.34 -23.74
N GLY A 248 15.75 -3.24 -23.53
CA GLY A 248 16.17 -1.91 -24.02
C GLY A 248 16.28 -0.79 -22.98
N ALA A 249 15.63 -0.91 -21.82
CA ALA A 249 15.70 0.11 -20.76
C ALA A 249 15.73 -0.51 -19.35
N SER A 250 16.75 -0.12 -18.58
CA SER A 250 16.88 -0.40 -17.14
C SER A 250 17.65 0.73 -16.49
N ILE A 251 17.42 0.98 -15.20
CA ILE A 251 18.12 2.01 -14.43
C ILE A 251 18.65 1.46 -13.11
N LYS A 252 19.74 2.03 -12.60
CA LYS A 252 20.12 1.96 -11.18
C LYS A 252 20.18 3.38 -10.64
N TYR A 253 19.37 3.68 -9.63
CA TYR A 253 19.13 5.01 -9.05
C TYR A 253 18.61 6.03 -10.07
N GLY A 254 17.58 6.78 -9.71
CA GLY A 254 16.86 7.55 -10.70
C GLY A 254 15.43 7.88 -10.35
N ARG A 255 14.65 8.09 -11.39
CA ARG A 255 13.21 8.29 -11.35
C ARG A 255 12.54 7.46 -12.43
N VAL A 256 11.37 6.90 -12.11
CA VAL A 256 10.43 6.34 -13.09
C VAL A 256 9.10 7.05 -12.91
N GLU A 257 8.47 7.46 -14.01
CA GLU A 257 7.10 7.97 -14.04
C GLU A 257 6.32 7.23 -15.12
N VAL A 258 5.17 6.66 -14.75
CA VAL A 258 4.24 5.98 -15.64
C VAL A 258 2.89 6.68 -15.54
N VAL A 259 2.46 7.32 -16.63
CA VAL A 259 1.17 8.02 -16.68
C VAL A 259 0.12 7.04 -17.20
N ALA A 260 -0.72 6.53 -16.31
CA ALA A 260 -1.66 5.47 -16.61
C ALA A 260 -3.03 5.65 -15.94
N LYS A 261 -4.05 5.04 -16.53
CA LYS A 261 -5.37 4.82 -15.96
C LYS A 261 -5.53 3.33 -15.66
N LEU A 262 -5.85 2.99 -14.42
CA LEU A 262 -5.97 1.59 -14.00
C LEU A 262 -7.29 0.96 -14.51
N PRO A 263 -7.34 -0.36 -14.70
CA PRO A 263 -8.55 -1.05 -15.13
C PRO A 263 -9.66 -1.10 -14.06
N GLU A 264 -10.89 -1.24 -14.55
CA GLU A 264 -12.11 -1.48 -13.77
C GLU A 264 -12.76 -2.82 -14.17
N GLY A 265 -12.88 -3.72 -13.20
CA GLY A 265 -13.45 -5.06 -13.34
C GLY A 265 -13.05 -5.97 -12.18
N ASP A 266 -13.98 -6.77 -11.68
CA ASP A 266 -13.71 -7.71 -10.60
C ASP A 266 -12.60 -8.70 -10.99
N TRP A 267 -11.73 -8.99 -10.01
CA TRP A 267 -10.62 -9.95 -10.10
C TRP A 267 -9.48 -9.54 -11.05
N LEU A 268 -9.48 -8.31 -11.56
CA LEU A 268 -8.32 -7.74 -12.26
C LEU A 268 -7.25 -7.29 -11.26
N TRP A 269 -5.98 -7.50 -11.60
CA TRP A 269 -4.82 -7.11 -10.80
C TRP A 269 -3.80 -6.38 -11.70
N PRO A 270 -3.99 -5.07 -11.94
CA PRO A 270 -2.99 -4.25 -12.60
C PRO A 270 -1.75 -4.05 -11.71
N ALA A 271 -0.57 -4.10 -12.34
CA ALA A 271 0.68 -3.75 -11.68
C ALA A 271 1.62 -2.94 -12.59
N ILE A 272 2.36 -2.03 -11.95
CA ILE A 272 3.45 -1.21 -12.49
C ILE A 272 4.61 -1.37 -11.51
N TRP A 273 5.64 -2.11 -11.92
CA TRP A 273 6.62 -2.68 -11.00
C TRP A 273 7.95 -2.96 -11.68
N MET A 274 8.99 -3.27 -10.92
CA MET A 274 10.34 -3.47 -11.44
C MET A 274 11.03 -4.66 -10.80
N LEU A 275 11.74 -5.43 -11.65
CA LEU A 275 12.60 -6.54 -11.24
C LEU A 275 14.07 -6.23 -11.58
N PRO A 276 15.04 -6.85 -10.89
CA PRO A 276 16.45 -6.69 -11.18
C PRO A 276 16.80 -7.33 -12.54
N VAL A 277 17.69 -6.68 -13.30
CA VAL A 277 18.17 -7.21 -14.59
C VAL A 277 18.87 -8.55 -14.39
N ASP A 278 19.67 -8.66 -13.34
CA ASP A 278 20.44 -9.85 -12.96
C ASP A 278 20.09 -10.24 -11.52
N GLU A 279 19.93 -11.53 -11.25
CA GLU A 279 19.68 -12.07 -9.90
C GLU A 279 20.98 -12.11 -9.08
N THR A 280 21.66 -10.96 -8.94
CA THR A 280 23.01 -10.80 -8.38
C THR A 280 23.20 -11.45 -7.01
N TYR A 281 22.16 -11.46 -6.17
CA TYR A 281 22.20 -12.00 -4.81
C TYR A 281 21.58 -13.40 -4.70
N GLY A 282 20.93 -13.88 -5.77
CA GLY A 282 20.16 -15.11 -5.79
C GLY A 282 18.69 -14.89 -6.19
N PRO A 283 17.88 -15.96 -6.22
CA PRO A 283 16.51 -15.93 -6.71
C PRO A 283 15.62 -15.02 -5.86
N TRP A 284 14.48 -14.59 -6.42
CA TRP A 284 13.48 -13.80 -5.71
C TRP A 284 13.12 -14.39 -4.32
N PRO A 285 12.98 -13.56 -3.26
CA PRO A 285 13.07 -12.09 -3.23
C PRO A 285 14.49 -11.57 -2.92
N LEU A 286 15.52 -12.42 -2.99
CA LEU A 286 16.88 -12.12 -2.51
C LEU A 286 17.59 -11.01 -3.30
N SER A 287 17.22 -10.84 -4.57
CA SER A 287 17.66 -9.74 -5.44
C SER A 287 16.68 -8.56 -5.54
N GLY A 288 15.58 -8.59 -4.79
CA GLY A 288 14.61 -7.50 -4.64
C GLY A 288 13.51 -7.41 -5.72
N GLU A 289 12.43 -6.69 -5.39
CA GLU A 289 11.35 -6.25 -6.28
C GLU A 289 10.87 -4.85 -5.87
N ILE A 290 10.46 -4.01 -6.83
CA ILE A 290 9.98 -2.65 -6.56
C ILE A 290 8.62 -2.43 -7.21
N ASP A 291 7.56 -2.43 -6.42
CA ASP A 291 6.19 -2.19 -6.87
C ASP A 291 5.84 -0.72 -6.71
N LEU A 292 5.81 0.00 -7.85
CA LEU A 292 5.36 1.39 -7.86
C LEU A 292 3.88 1.44 -7.52
N VAL A 293 3.08 0.62 -8.20
CA VAL A 293 1.66 0.44 -7.94
C VAL A 293 1.19 -0.96 -8.29
N GLU A 294 0.50 -1.58 -7.34
CA GLU A 294 -0.47 -2.65 -7.57
C GLU A 294 -1.87 -2.17 -7.18
N SER A 295 -2.93 -2.74 -7.77
CA SER A 295 -4.31 -2.50 -7.35
C SER A 295 -5.20 -3.71 -7.62
N ARG A 296 -6.47 -3.62 -7.19
CA ARG A 296 -7.54 -4.57 -7.54
C ARG A 296 -8.54 -3.82 -8.39
N GLY A 297 -8.90 -4.32 -9.57
CA GLY A 297 -9.90 -3.70 -10.44
C GLY A 297 -11.33 -3.77 -9.90
N ASN A 298 -11.57 -4.56 -8.85
CA ASN A 298 -12.85 -4.65 -8.14
C ASN A 298 -13.39 -3.26 -7.73
N ASN A 299 -14.70 -3.17 -7.52
CA ASN A 299 -15.31 -1.94 -7.00
C ASN A 299 -14.73 -1.55 -5.62
N ARG A 300 -14.74 -0.25 -5.30
CA ARG A 300 -14.33 0.28 -3.98
C ARG A 300 -14.98 -0.37 -2.75
N SER A 301 -16.10 -1.09 -2.92
CA SER A 301 -16.74 -1.88 -1.86
C SER A 301 -15.99 -3.17 -1.49
N TYR A 302 -14.93 -3.53 -2.22
CA TYR A 302 -14.08 -4.68 -1.89
C TYR A 302 -13.33 -4.45 -0.57
N GLY A 303 -13.39 -5.42 0.35
CA GLY A 303 -13.00 -5.25 1.75
C GLY A 303 -11.56 -4.80 2.03
N GLN A 304 -10.59 -5.09 1.15
CA GLN A 304 -9.20 -4.62 1.28
C GLN A 304 -8.84 -3.41 0.41
N GLY A 305 -9.83 -2.78 -0.23
CA GLY A 305 -9.66 -1.78 -1.28
C GLY A 305 -9.80 -2.37 -2.69
N GLY A 306 -10.61 -1.71 -3.51
CA GLY A 306 -10.73 -1.98 -4.94
C GLY A 306 -9.94 -0.96 -5.76
N ASN A 307 -10.50 -0.55 -6.89
CA ASN A 307 -9.90 0.40 -7.84
C ASN A 307 -9.70 1.82 -7.28
N ASN A 308 -10.12 2.08 -6.04
CA ASN A 308 -9.86 3.28 -5.26
C ASN A 308 -8.59 3.21 -4.40
N ILE A 309 -7.90 2.07 -4.33
CA ILE A 309 -6.68 1.89 -3.54
C ILE A 309 -5.54 1.37 -4.43
N VAL A 310 -4.37 1.98 -4.31
CA VAL A 310 -3.10 1.41 -4.79
C VAL A 310 -2.24 0.97 -3.62
N SER A 311 -1.39 -0.03 -3.86
CA SER A 311 -0.34 -0.50 -2.98
C SER A 311 1.00 -0.19 -3.61
N SER A 312 1.97 0.32 -2.85
CA SER A 312 3.38 0.29 -3.23
C SER A 312 4.12 -0.63 -2.26
N THR A 313 5.00 -1.47 -2.80
CA THR A 313 5.67 -2.54 -2.07
C THR A 313 7.15 -2.60 -2.46
N LEU A 314 7.99 -3.08 -1.53
CA LEU A 314 9.32 -3.60 -1.85
C LEU A 314 9.37 -5.03 -1.34
N HIS A 315 9.64 -6.02 -2.20
CA HIS A 315 9.92 -7.39 -1.76
C HIS A 315 11.42 -7.56 -1.58
N TRP A 316 11.81 -8.19 -0.48
CA TRP A 316 13.20 -8.45 -0.11
C TRP A 316 13.26 -9.44 1.06
N GLY A 317 14.14 -10.44 0.96
CA GLY A 317 14.35 -11.41 2.03
C GLY A 317 15.25 -12.57 1.62
N PRO A 318 15.72 -13.40 2.57
CA PRO A 318 16.60 -14.53 2.30
C PRO A 318 15.97 -15.62 1.42
N ASP A 319 14.65 -15.82 1.51
CA ASP A 319 13.87 -16.73 0.69
C ASP A 319 12.40 -16.29 0.63
N ALA A 320 11.60 -16.92 -0.24
CA ALA A 320 10.17 -16.62 -0.41
C ALA A 320 9.31 -16.87 0.85
N GLY A 321 9.77 -17.70 1.80
CA GLY A 321 9.10 -17.92 3.09
C GLY A 321 9.43 -16.86 4.15
N ASN A 322 10.44 -16.04 3.88
CA ASN A 322 10.96 -14.98 4.75
C ASN A 322 10.97 -13.62 4.02
N ASP A 323 10.08 -13.42 3.05
CA ASP A 323 9.93 -12.13 2.37
C ASP A 323 9.40 -11.06 3.34
N ALA A 324 10.14 -9.97 3.47
CA ALA A 324 9.87 -8.89 4.41
C ALA A 324 8.97 -7.79 3.84
N TRP A 325 8.34 -8.01 2.69
CA TRP A 325 7.46 -7.05 1.99
C TRP A 325 6.49 -6.27 2.88
N TRP A 326 5.93 -6.93 3.90
CA TRP A 326 4.98 -6.35 4.86
C TRP A 326 5.56 -5.20 5.70
N ARG A 327 6.90 -5.10 5.81
CA ARG A 327 7.61 -3.97 6.44
C ARG A 327 7.71 -2.74 5.54
N THR A 328 7.52 -2.93 4.23
CA THR A 328 7.73 -1.96 3.16
C THR A 328 6.53 -1.92 2.21
N ASN A 329 5.33 -2.18 2.74
CA ASN A 329 4.06 -2.09 2.02
C ASN A 329 3.25 -0.89 2.54
N VAL A 330 2.82 -0.02 1.64
CA VAL A 330 1.90 1.08 1.98
C VAL A 330 0.77 1.18 0.96
N LYS A 331 -0.46 1.20 1.46
CA LYS A 331 -1.68 1.44 0.68
C LYS A 331 -2.06 2.92 0.67
N ARG A 332 -2.52 3.42 -0.47
CA ARG A 332 -3.02 4.80 -0.65
C ARG A 332 -4.39 4.81 -1.30
N GLU A 333 -5.34 5.47 -0.64
CA GLU A 333 -6.66 5.75 -1.21
C GLU A 333 -6.63 6.95 -2.17
N ALA A 334 -7.40 6.84 -3.26
CA ALA A 334 -7.71 7.95 -4.16
C ALA A 334 -8.67 8.94 -3.49
N LEU A 335 -8.33 10.24 -3.55
CA LEU A 335 -9.12 11.29 -2.92
C LEU A 335 -10.44 11.52 -3.68
N HIS A 336 -11.56 11.07 -3.10
CA HIS A 336 -12.92 11.20 -3.63
C HIS A 336 -13.13 10.65 -5.07
N THR A 337 -12.27 9.74 -5.52
CA THR A 337 -12.32 9.16 -6.88
C THR A 337 -11.79 7.70 -6.89
N THR A 338 -11.52 7.15 -8.07
CA THR A 338 -10.81 5.87 -8.27
C THR A 338 -9.60 6.10 -9.18
N TYR A 339 -8.59 5.22 -9.13
CA TYR A 339 -7.46 5.27 -10.05
C TYR A 339 -7.81 4.78 -11.46
N ALA A 340 -9.03 4.26 -11.65
CA ALA A 340 -9.62 3.94 -12.94
C ALA A 340 -10.41 5.10 -13.57
N SER A 341 -10.67 6.19 -12.84
CA SER A 341 -11.48 7.31 -13.35
C SER A 341 -10.77 8.18 -14.40
N GLY A 342 -9.44 8.11 -14.46
CA GLY A 342 -8.61 8.94 -15.34
C GLY A 342 -7.13 8.67 -15.12
N PHE A 343 -6.28 9.35 -15.92
CA PHE A 343 -4.84 9.21 -15.84
C PHE A 343 -4.27 9.73 -14.52
N ASN A 344 -3.35 8.96 -13.96
CA ASN A 344 -2.52 9.32 -12.81
C ASN A 344 -1.05 9.07 -13.15
N THR A 345 -0.14 9.89 -12.62
CA THR A 345 1.30 9.63 -12.71
C THR A 345 1.72 8.76 -11.55
N PHE A 346 2.03 7.50 -11.79
CA PHE A 346 2.62 6.59 -10.81
C PHE A 346 4.14 6.72 -10.87
N GLY A 347 4.74 7.16 -9.77
CA GLY A 347 6.13 7.59 -9.73
C GLY A 347 6.97 6.83 -8.71
N LEU A 348 8.25 6.68 -9.02
CA LEU A 348 9.34 6.18 -8.18
C LEU A 348 10.47 7.20 -8.20
N GLU A 349 11.07 7.48 -7.05
CA GLU A 349 12.38 8.10 -6.97
C GLU A 349 13.27 7.31 -5.99
N TRP A 350 14.50 7.03 -6.40
CA TRP A 350 15.36 6.04 -5.76
C TRP A 350 16.83 6.45 -5.87
N SER A 351 17.54 6.26 -4.76
CA SER A 351 18.97 6.55 -4.57
C SER A 351 19.58 5.52 -3.60
N GLN A 352 20.88 5.64 -3.35
CA GLN A 352 21.60 4.87 -2.32
C GLN A 352 21.08 5.08 -0.89
N LYS A 353 20.34 6.17 -0.63
CA LYS A 353 19.92 6.57 0.73
C LYS A 353 18.43 6.46 0.99
N TYR A 354 17.62 6.41 -0.08
CA TYR A 354 16.17 6.24 0.04
C TYR A 354 15.56 5.73 -1.26
N LEU A 355 14.38 5.16 -1.13
CA LEU A 355 13.43 4.84 -2.19
C LEU A 355 12.06 5.33 -1.76
N PHE A 356 11.36 6.08 -2.62
CA PHE A 356 9.96 6.44 -2.38
C PHE A 356 9.11 6.38 -3.64
N THR A 357 7.84 6.01 -3.48
CA THR A 357 6.84 6.03 -4.54
C THR A 357 5.83 7.16 -4.30
N TYR A 358 5.16 7.61 -5.35
CA TYR A 358 4.19 8.70 -5.28
C TYR A 358 3.12 8.61 -6.37
N VAL A 359 2.00 9.32 -6.17
CA VAL A 359 0.96 9.46 -7.19
C VAL A 359 0.71 10.93 -7.52
N ASN A 360 0.75 11.29 -8.80
CA ASN A 360 0.55 12.62 -9.40
C ASN A 360 1.59 13.69 -9.01
N SER A 361 2.15 13.66 -7.81
CA SER A 361 3.18 14.60 -7.36
C SER A 361 4.08 13.95 -6.31
N ARG A 362 5.38 14.30 -6.30
CA ARG A 362 6.36 13.88 -5.27
C ARG A 362 5.98 14.31 -3.84
N LEU A 363 4.99 15.19 -3.67
CA LEU A 363 4.41 15.57 -2.38
C LEU A 363 3.32 14.60 -1.89
N LEU A 364 2.76 13.78 -2.78
CA LEU A 364 1.75 12.75 -2.50
C LEU A 364 2.41 11.38 -2.49
N GLN A 365 3.37 11.20 -1.57
CA GLN A 365 4.09 9.95 -1.39
C GLN A 365 3.15 8.83 -0.95
N VAL A 366 3.46 7.60 -1.38
CA VAL A 366 2.78 6.37 -0.96
C VAL A 366 3.72 5.61 -0.03
N LEU A 367 4.77 5.00 -0.55
CA LEU A 367 5.84 4.37 0.23
C LEU A 367 7.03 5.32 0.36
N TYR A 368 7.68 5.33 1.52
CA TYR A 368 9.01 5.91 1.73
C TYR A 368 9.85 4.95 2.56
N THR A 369 11.03 4.60 2.06
CA THR A 369 11.99 3.68 2.68
C THR A 369 13.36 4.37 2.68
N ASN A 370 13.90 4.70 3.85
CA ASN A 370 15.31 5.09 3.96
C ASN A 370 16.21 3.85 3.99
N PHE A 371 17.49 4.05 3.72
CA PHE A 371 18.55 3.05 3.85
C PHE A 371 19.58 3.53 4.89
N ASP A 372 19.08 3.91 6.07
CA ASP A 372 19.90 4.34 7.22
C ASP A 372 20.39 3.15 8.08
N GLU A 373 19.92 1.93 7.77
CA GLU A 373 20.30 0.65 8.36
C GLU A 373 20.25 -0.45 7.26
N PRO A 374 21.05 -1.52 7.35
CA PRO A 374 20.99 -2.64 6.42
C PRO A 374 19.59 -3.29 6.38
N LEU A 375 19.11 -3.63 5.18
CA LEU A 375 17.84 -4.36 5.03
C LEU A 375 17.84 -5.67 5.83
N TRP A 376 18.95 -6.40 5.93
CA TRP A 376 19.01 -7.64 6.73
C TRP A 376 18.61 -7.41 8.19
N ASP A 377 19.14 -6.36 8.82
CA ASP A 377 18.83 -5.99 10.20
C ASP A 377 17.39 -5.50 10.34
N ARG A 378 16.91 -4.69 9.39
CA ARG A 378 15.49 -4.27 9.32
C ARG A 378 14.54 -5.46 9.21
N GLY A 379 14.95 -6.51 8.50
CA GLY A 379 14.21 -7.75 8.33
C GLY A 379 14.00 -8.50 9.65
N ASN A 380 15.03 -8.48 10.51
CA ASN A 380 15.10 -9.25 11.74
C ASN A 380 14.73 -10.73 11.47
N PHE A 381 15.41 -11.31 10.48
CA PHE A 381 15.17 -12.67 10.00
C PHE A 381 15.56 -13.73 11.04
N PRO A 382 14.87 -14.88 11.09
CA PRO A 382 15.24 -15.96 11.99
C PRO A 382 16.57 -16.59 11.57
N ALA A 383 17.31 -17.19 12.50
CA ALA A 383 18.58 -17.86 12.18
C ALA A 383 18.43 -19.08 11.24
N ALA A 384 17.23 -19.65 11.17
CA ALA A 384 16.86 -20.74 10.28
C ALA A 384 15.37 -20.65 9.92
N ASN A 385 15.01 -21.16 8.75
CA ASN A 385 13.61 -21.25 8.32
C ASN A 385 12.85 -22.38 9.03
N SER A 386 11.57 -22.56 8.67
CA SER A 386 10.68 -23.57 9.26
C SER A 386 11.10 -25.03 9.02
N ASN A 387 11.95 -25.31 8.03
CA ASN A 387 12.49 -26.65 7.77
C ASN A 387 13.87 -26.90 8.43
N GLY A 388 14.41 -25.91 9.14
CA GLY A 388 15.70 -25.99 9.84
C GLY A 388 16.91 -25.63 8.98
N THR A 389 16.73 -25.22 7.72
CA THR A 389 17.82 -24.68 6.90
C THR A 389 18.21 -23.30 7.43
N ARG A 390 19.50 -23.13 7.75
CA ARG A 390 20.07 -21.86 8.20
C ARG A 390 19.90 -20.79 7.12
N LEU A 391 19.52 -19.58 7.55
CA LEU A 391 19.51 -18.41 6.67
C LEU A 391 20.90 -17.75 6.70
N GLU A 392 21.38 -17.34 5.52
CA GLU A 392 22.72 -16.75 5.36
C GLU A 392 22.60 -15.33 4.78
N ASP A 393 23.27 -14.39 5.43
CA ASP A 393 23.30 -13.00 5.03
C ASP A 393 24.31 -12.80 3.89
N VAL A 394 23.80 -12.83 2.66
CA VAL A 394 24.57 -12.55 1.43
C VAL A 394 24.64 -11.06 1.08
N TRP A 395 24.05 -10.18 1.91
CA TRP A 395 24.02 -8.74 1.67
C TRP A 395 25.12 -8.01 2.45
N SER A 396 25.42 -8.43 3.68
CA SER A 396 26.49 -7.84 4.53
C SER A 396 27.86 -7.75 3.84
N GLN A 397 28.20 -8.71 2.98
CA GLN A 397 29.44 -8.73 2.20
C GLN A 397 29.60 -7.52 1.25
N THR A 398 28.51 -6.82 0.90
CA THR A 398 28.54 -5.63 0.05
C THR A 398 29.00 -4.38 0.79
N GLY A 399 28.83 -4.33 2.12
CA GLY A 399 29.01 -3.13 2.92
C GLY A 399 28.02 -1.99 2.59
N ARG A 400 26.89 -2.29 1.96
CA ARG A 400 25.87 -1.32 1.52
C ARG A 400 24.54 -1.54 2.26
N ASP A 401 24.06 -0.49 2.90
CA ASP A 401 22.80 -0.55 3.67
C ASP A 401 21.57 -0.76 2.78
N ASN A 402 21.63 -0.34 1.50
CA ASN A 402 20.51 -0.38 0.56
C ASN A 402 20.37 -1.66 -0.27
N THR A 403 21.28 -2.62 -0.12
CA THR A 403 21.19 -3.94 -0.80
C THR A 403 19.91 -4.68 -0.36
N PRO A 404 19.12 -5.27 -1.28
CA PRO A 404 19.43 -5.57 -2.69
C PRO A 404 19.06 -4.46 -3.70
N PHE A 405 18.55 -3.32 -3.25
CA PHE A 405 18.18 -2.18 -4.09
C PHE A 405 19.38 -1.31 -4.48
N ASP A 406 20.46 -1.96 -4.93
CA ASP A 406 21.72 -1.37 -5.40
C ASP A 406 22.19 -1.92 -6.77
N GLN A 407 21.32 -2.66 -7.46
CA GLN A 407 21.53 -3.23 -8.79
C GLN A 407 20.72 -2.49 -9.87
N LYS A 408 20.78 -2.91 -11.15
CA LYS A 408 19.90 -2.34 -12.19
C LYS A 408 18.55 -3.02 -12.18
N PHE A 409 17.47 -2.25 -12.29
CA PHE A 409 16.09 -2.73 -12.38
C PHE A 409 15.44 -2.32 -13.71
N TYR A 410 14.59 -3.19 -14.26
CA TYR A 410 13.80 -2.96 -15.48
C TYR A 410 12.31 -2.89 -15.15
N LEU A 411 11.54 -2.14 -15.95
CA LEU A 411 10.12 -1.89 -15.72
C LEU A 411 9.24 -3.00 -16.31
N ILE A 412 8.15 -3.33 -15.62
CA ILE A 412 7.13 -4.31 -15.98
C ILE A 412 5.76 -3.66 -15.87
N LEU A 413 4.91 -3.91 -16.87
CA LEU A 413 3.52 -3.47 -16.94
C LEU A 413 2.64 -4.68 -17.27
N ASN A 414 1.64 -4.97 -16.45
CA ASN A 414 0.68 -6.06 -16.72
C ASN A 414 -0.70 -5.80 -16.12
N VAL A 415 -1.66 -6.61 -16.55
CA VAL A 415 -2.94 -6.81 -15.85
C VAL A 415 -3.14 -8.31 -15.66
N ALA A 416 -2.83 -8.80 -14.47
CA ALA A 416 -3.14 -10.16 -14.09
C ALA A 416 -4.64 -10.34 -13.81
N VAL A 417 -5.11 -11.59 -13.79
CA VAL A 417 -6.50 -11.95 -13.53
C VAL A 417 -6.56 -13.08 -12.50
N GLY A 418 -7.31 -12.87 -11.41
CA GLY A 418 -7.39 -13.84 -10.32
C GLY A 418 -6.04 -14.11 -9.66
N GLY A 419 -5.84 -15.34 -9.18
CA GLY A 419 -4.64 -15.74 -8.43
C GLY A 419 -5.00 -16.64 -7.25
N THR A 420 -4.03 -17.44 -6.76
CA THR A 420 -4.19 -18.34 -5.60
C THR A 420 -3.19 -18.06 -4.47
N ASN A 421 -2.66 -16.85 -4.41
CA ASN A 421 -1.65 -16.41 -3.46
C ASN A 421 -2.22 -15.60 -2.26
N GLY A 422 -3.55 -15.52 -2.11
CA GLY A 422 -4.20 -14.69 -1.09
C GLY A 422 -4.39 -13.21 -1.47
N TRP A 423 -4.02 -12.75 -2.67
CA TRP A 423 -4.29 -11.37 -3.10
C TRP A 423 -5.79 -11.05 -3.13
N PHE A 424 -6.62 -12.04 -3.46
CA PHE A 424 -8.07 -11.98 -3.29
C PHE A 424 -8.45 -12.87 -2.10
N ASP A 425 -9.17 -12.33 -1.11
CA ASP A 425 -9.44 -13.05 0.15
C ASP A 425 -10.46 -14.18 -0.04
N ASP A 426 -10.11 -15.40 0.40
CA ASP A 426 -11.04 -16.53 0.46
C ASP A 426 -12.32 -16.19 1.25
N SER A 427 -13.47 -16.57 0.70
CA SER A 427 -14.79 -16.33 1.29
C SER A 427 -15.16 -14.87 1.58
N LYS A 428 -14.50 -13.89 0.92
CA LYS A 428 -14.85 -12.46 0.99
C LYS A 428 -15.35 -11.93 -0.35
N SER A 429 -16.08 -10.82 -0.32
CA SER A 429 -16.46 -10.01 -1.49
C SER A 429 -17.11 -10.78 -2.67
N GLY A 430 -17.69 -11.96 -2.43
CA GLY A 430 -18.24 -12.81 -3.50
C GLY A 430 -17.20 -13.53 -4.38
N LYS A 431 -15.95 -13.69 -3.91
CA LYS A 431 -14.89 -14.45 -4.60
C LYS A 431 -15.39 -15.86 -4.96
N PRO A 432 -15.41 -16.25 -6.25
CA PRO A 432 -16.01 -17.52 -6.68
C PRO A 432 -15.08 -18.74 -6.57
N TRP A 433 -13.82 -18.58 -6.18
CA TRP A 433 -12.86 -19.68 -5.98
C TRP A 433 -12.26 -19.63 -4.57
N LEU A 434 -11.64 -20.76 -4.16
CA LEU A 434 -10.79 -20.86 -2.99
C LEU A 434 -9.35 -21.12 -3.42
N ASP A 435 -8.36 -20.53 -2.76
CA ASP A 435 -6.97 -20.59 -3.18
C ASP A 435 -6.37 -22.00 -3.09
N ALA A 436 -6.79 -22.78 -2.09
CA ALA A 436 -6.41 -24.19 -1.94
C ALA A 436 -7.21 -25.15 -2.85
N SER A 437 -8.15 -24.66 -3.68
CA SER A 437 -8.95 -25.51 -4.56
C SER A 437 -8.17 -25.94 -5.81
N PRO A 438 -8.02 -27.24 -6.11
CA PRO A 438 -7.48 -27.68 -7.40
C PRO A 438 -8.40 -27.30 -8.58
N ASN A 439 -9.63 -26.87 -8.31
CA ASN A 439 -10.59 -26.37 -9.30
C ASN A 439 -10.57 -24.83 -9.44
N ALA A 440 -9.70 -24.08 -8.75
CA ALA A 440 -9.81 -22.61 -8.66
C ALA A 440 -10.03 -21.88 -10.00
N LYS A 441 -9.25 -22.21 -11.05
CA LYS A 441 -9.42 -21.68 -12.42
C LYS A 441 -10.79 -22.03 -13.03
N LYS A 442 -11.28 -23.25 -12.78
CA LYS A 442 -12.58 -23.76 -13.26
C LYS A 442 -13.75 -23.14 -12.52
N ASP A 443 -13.64 -22.97 -11.20
CA ASP A 443 -14.64 -22.30 -10.36
C ASP A 443 -14.79 -20.83 -10.79
N PHE A 444 -13.67 -20.15 -11.04
CA PHE A 444 -13.62 -18.83 -11.65
C PHE A 444 -14.30 -18.79 -13.03
N TRP A 445 -13.97 -19.70 -13.96
CA TRP A 445 -14.61 -19.78 -15.28
C TRP A 445 -16.12 -20.01 -15.22
N ASN A 446 -16.57 -20.90 -14.33
CA ASN A 446 -18.00 -21.18 -14.15
C ASN A 446 -18.77 -19.95 -13.64
N ALA A 447 -18.11 -19.11 -12.83
CA ALA A 447 -18.67 -17.85 -12.35
C ALA A 447 -18.60 -16.68 -13.34
N ARG A 448 -18.11 -16.86 -14.59
CA ARG A 448 -17.91 -15.74 -15.54
C ARG A 448 -19.12 -14.85 -15.77
N ASN A 449 -20.33 -15.40 -15.66
CA ASN A 449 -21.57 -14.64 -15.81
C ASN A 449 -21.85 -13.65 -14.65
N THR A 450 -21.15 -13.75 -13.51
CA THR A 450 -21.25 -12.78 -12.41
C THR A 450 -20.19 -11.68 -12.52
N TRP A 451 -18.92 -12.06 -12.76
CA TRP A 451 -17.80 -11.11 -12.73
C TRP A 451 -17.48 -10.45 -14.08
N TYR A 452 -17.60 -11.15 -15.22
CA TYR A 452 -17.25 -10.56 -16.53
C TYR A 452 -18.10 -9.33 -16.89
N PRO A 453 -19.41 -9.25 -16.56
CA PRO A 453 -20.19 -8.03 -16.76
C PRO A 453 -19.70 -6.81 -15.97
N THR A 454 -18.82 -6.96 -14.98
CA THR A 454 -18.22 -5.86 -14.21
C THR A 454 -17.04 -5.22 -14.91
N TRP A 455 -16.45 -5.88 -15.91
CA TRP A 455 -15.31 -5.40 -16.69
C TRP A 455 -15.72 -4.25 -17.63
N LYS A 456 -15.90 -3.05 -17.07
CA LYS A 456 -16.35 -1.86 -17.83
C LYS A 456 -15.21 -1.25 -18.64
N ASN A 457 -14.05 -1.09 -18.01
CA ASN A 457 -12.84 -0.59 -18.62
C ASN A 457 -11.67 -1.49 -18.19
N PRO A 458 -11.60 -2.76 -18.65
CA PRO A 458 -10.67 -3.75 -18.10
C PRO A 458 -9.20 -3.52 -18.50
N ALA A 459 -8.89 -2.51 -19.31
CA ALA A 459 -7.52 -2.25 -19.76
C ALA A 459 -6.75 -1.34 -18.78
N LEU A 460 -5.49 -1.70 -18.51
CA LEU A 460 -4.49 -0.72 -18.09
C LEU A 460 -4.12 0.10 -19.33
N GLU A 461 -4.41 1.39 -19.29
CA GLU A 461 -4.17 2.34 -20.37
C GLU A 461 -3.01 3.25 -19.97
N VAL A 462 -1.91 3.22 -20.70
CA VAL A 462 -0.68 3.95 -20.40
C VAL A 462 -0.41 4.95 -21.51
N SER A 463 -0.39 6.25 -21.19
CA SER A 463 -0.13 7.32 -22.15
C SER A 463 1.34 7.69 -22.24
N LYS A 464 2.13 7.47 -21.17
CA LYS A 464 3.56 7.77 -21.17
C LYS A 464 4.33 6.92 -20.16
N VAL A 465 5.52 6.47 -20.55
CA VAL A 465 6.58 6.02 -19.64
C VAL A 465 7.77 6.98 -19.73
N SER A 466 8.36 7.31 -18.60
CA SER A 466 9.61 8.07 -18.55
C SER A 466 10.52 7.51 -17.47
N MET A 467 11.75 7.17 -17.83
CA MET A 467 12.79 6.67 -16.94
C MET A 467 14.00 7.57 -17.06
N TRP A 468 14.49 8.06 -15.92
CA TRP A 468 15.73 8.80 -15.83
C TRP A 468 16.66 8.12 -14.84
N GLN A 469 17.94 8.01 -15.17
CA GLN A 469 18.96 7.53 -14.24
C GLN A 469 19.75 8.71 -13.67
N GLN A 470 20.27 8.56 -12.45
CA GLN A 470 21.29 9.46 -11.93
C GLN A 470 22.53 9.47 -12.86
N CYS A 471 23.09 10.65 -13.07
CA CYS A 471 24.24 10.92 -13.94
C CYS A 471 25.09 12.11 -13.44
N ASP A 472 25.25 12.21 -12.13
CA ASP A 472 26.09 13.20 -11.44
C ASP A 472 27.49 12.67 -11.07
N GLY A 473 27.76 11.38 -11.27
CA GLY A 473 29.05 10.74 -10.97
C GLY A 473 29.17 10.20 -9.55
N ASN A 474 28.11 10.34 -8.74
CA ASN A 474 28.06 9.84 -7.36
C ASN A 474 27.21 8.57 -7.25
N GLU A 475 27.01 7.79 -8.31
CA GLU A 475 26.11 6.61 -8.34
C GLU A 475 26.66 5.37 -7.59
N GLU A 476 27.86 5.45 -7.02
CA GLU A 476 28.48 4.41 -6.20
C GLU A 476 28.96 4.92 -4.82
N LEU A 477 28.64 6.18 -4.48
CA LEU A 477 28.95 6.84 -3.19
C LEU A 477 27.73 6.82 -2.24
#